data_AF-A0A2S9G8J5-F1
#
_entry.id   AF-A0A2S9G8J5-F1
#
_cell.length_a   1.000
_cell.length_b   1.000
_cell.length_c   1.000
_cell.angle_alpha   90.00
_cell.angle_beta   90.00
_cell.angle_gamma   90.00
#
_symmetry.space_group_name_H-M   'P 1'
#
loop_
_entity.id
_entity.type
_entity.pdbx_description
1 polymer ?
#
loop_
_entity_poly.entity_id
_entity_poly.type
_entity_poly.pdbx_seq_one_letter_code
_entity_poly.pdbx_strand_id
1 'polypeptide(L)' 'MAVYALNLFDIADRDEYLAYSKRSPAEVAKHGGRVVALGKFREAVTGDIAPRTALIVVEW' A
#
# COMPACT_ATOMS: atom_id res chain seq x y z
N MET A 1 1.51 -11.87 18.21
CA MET A 1 2.37 -12.00 17.03
C MET A 1 1.73 -11.13 15.97
N ALA A 2 2.47 -10.19 15.36
CA ALA A 2 1.88 -9.23 14.43
C ALA A 2 1.63 -9.87 13.05
N VAL A 3 0.55 -9.45 12.38
CA VAL A 3 0.21 -9.82 11.01
C VAL A 3 0.46 -8.62 10.10
N TYR A 4 1.19 -8.83 9.01
CA TYR A 4 1.46 -7.79 8.03
C TYR A 4 0.76 -8.07 6.71
N ALA A 5 -0.05 -7.13 6.22
CA ALA A 5 -0.58 -7.17 4.87
C ALA A 5 0.25 -6.29 3.94
N LEU A 6 0.83 -6.91 2.92
CA LEU A 6 1.46 -6.22 1.79
C LEU A 6 0.43 -6.05 0.68
N ASN A 7 0.17 -4.80 0.30
CA ASN A 7 -0.68 -4.45 -0.83
C ASN A 7 0.20 -3.90 -1.94
N LEU A 8 0.06 -4.45 -3.16
CA LEU A 8 0.77 -3.99 -4.36
C LEU A 8 -0.27 -3.52 -5.37
N PHE A 9 -0.14 -2.28 -5.82
CA PHE A 9 -1.15 -1.62 -6.65
C PHE A 9 -0.67 -1.47 -8.08
N ASP A 10 -1.48 -1.95 -9.02
CA ASP A 10 -1.52 -1.44 -10.38
C ASP A 10 -2.50 -0.25 -10.40
N ILE A 11 -2.00 0.94 -10.73
CA ILE A 11 -2.75 2.19 -10.58
C ILE A 11 -3.25 2.63 -11.96
N ALA A 12 -4.56 2.52 -12.18
CA ALA A 12 -5.21 3.03 -13.38
C ALA A 12 -5.43 4.56 -13.33
N ASP A 13 -5.79 5.09 -12.15
CA ASP A 13 -6.00 6.53 -11.93
C ASP A 13 -5.25 7.01 -10.67
N ARG A 14 -4.44 8.06 -10.85
CA ARG A 14 -3.59 8.61 -9.80
C ARG A 14 -4.39 9.32 -8.70
N ASP A 15 -5.42 10.06 -9.07
CA ASP A 15 -6.15 10.92 -8.13
C ASP A 15 -7.09 10.07 -7.27
N GLU A 16 -7.70 9.03 -7.83
CA GLU A 16 -8.41 8.00 -7.07
C GLU A 16 -7.50 7.31 -6.06
N TYR A 17 -6.29 6.91 -6.48
CA TYR A 17 -5.32 6.28 -5.58
C TYR A 17 -4.89 7.20 -4.45
N LEU A 18 -4.70 8.50 -4.73
CA LEU A 18 -4.36 9.49 -3.70
C LEU A 18 -5.52 9.70 -2.71
N ALA A 19 -6.77 9.75 -3.20
CA ALA A 19 -7.95 9.88 -2.36
C ALA A 19 -8.17 8.63 -1.47
N TYR A 20 -7.91 7.44 -2.00
CA TYR A 20 -7.87 6.20 -1.24
C TYR A 20 -6.77 6.23 -0.17
N SER A 21 -5.52 6.53 -0.56
CA SER A 21 -4.36 6.51 0.32
C SER A 21 -4.50 7.46 1.51
N LYS A 22 -5.11 8.64 1.31
CA LYS A 22 -5.40 9.61 2.38
C LYS A 22 -6.39 9.09 3.42
N ARG A 23 -7.35 8.25 3.03
CA ARG A 23 -8.37 7.69 3.93
C ARG A 23 -7.91 6.41 4.64
N SER A 24 -7.00 5.68 4.02
CA SER A 24 -6.54 4.36 4.47
C SER A 24 -6.11 4.29 5.95
N PRO A 25 -5.30 5.23 6.50
CA PRO A 25 -4.89 5.16 7.90
C PRO A 25 -6.07 5.18 8.89
N ALA A 26 -7.09 5.98 8.61
CA ALA A 26 -8.25 6.10 9.50
C ALA A 26 -9.11 4.83 9.45
N GLU A 27 -9.34 4.26 8.27
CA GLU A 27 -10.11 3.01 8.13
C GLU A 27 -9.37 1.83 8.77
N VAL A 28 -8.06 1.72 8.53
CA VAL A 28 -7.22 0.68 9.14
C VAL A 28 -7.23 0.76 10.67
N ALA A 29 -7.14 1.97 11.24
CA ALA A 29 -7.16 2.18 12.68
C ALA A 29 -8.49 1.75 13.34
N LYS A 30 -9.63 1.90 12.66
CA LYS A 30 -10.94 1.40 13.15
C LYS A 30 -10.94 -0.11 13.37
N HIS A 31 -10.06 -0.84 12.70
CA HIS A 31 -9.91 -2.29 12.81
C HIS A 31 -8.68 -2.71 13.63
N GLY A 32 -8.11 -1.79 14.42
CA GLY A 32 -6.95 -2.08 15.28
C GLY A 32 -5.62 -2.20 14.54
N GLY A 33 -5.59 -1.89 13.24
CA GLY A 33 -4.37 -1.94 12.45
C GLY A 33 -3.65 -0.59 12.37
N ARG A 34 -2.49 -0.59 11.72
CA ARG A 34 -1.69 0.61 11.45
C ARG A 34 -1.01 0.55 10.09
N VAL A 35 -1.12 1.61 9.30
CA VAL A 35 -0.29 1.77 8.08
C VAL A 35 1.15 2.04 8.53
N VAL A 36 2.08 1.16 8.17
CA VAL A 36 3.50 1.23 8.59
C VAL A 36 4.44 1.61 7.45
N ALA A 37 4.02 1.44 6.19
CA ALA A 37 4.78 1.92 5.04
C ALA A 37 3.85 2.29 3.87
N LEU A 38 4.23 3.33 3.13
CA LEU A 38 3.69 3.72 1.84
C LEU A 38 4.87 3.99 0.91
N GLY A 39 4.86 3.40 -0.29
CA GLY A 39 5.97 3.50 -1.22
C GLY A 39 5.53 3.57 -2.68
N LYS A 40 6.30 4.32 -3.48
CA LYS A 40 6.25 4.26 -4.95
C LYS A 40 7.36 3.32 -5.43
N PHE A 41 7.06 2.49 -6.43
CA PHE A 41 8.04 1.64 -7.08
C PHE A 41 9.17 2.49 -7.69
N ARG A 42 10.41 2.02 -7.54
CA ARG A 42 11.62 2.65 -8.09
C ARG A 42 12.33 1.71 -9.06
N GLU A 43 12.64 0.52 -8.59
CA GLU A 43 13.33 -0.52 -9.36
C GLU A 43 13.00 -1.92 -8.79
N ALA A 44 13.12 -2.94 -9.64
CA ALA A 44 13.09 -4.33 -9.22
C ALA A 44 14.53 -4.82 -9.06
N VAL A 45 14.93 -5.20 -7.85
CA VAL A 45 16.25 -5.79 -7.60
C VAL A 45 16.38 -7.15 -8.30
N THR A 46 15.28 -7.91 -8.36
CA THR A 46 15.16 -9.17 -9.09
C THR A 46 13.71 -9.36 -9.57
N GLY A 47 13.53 -10.14 -10.65
CA GLY A 47 12.20 -10.44 -11.19
C GLY A 47 11.49 -9.24 -11.82
N ASP A 48 10.21 -9.42 -12.13
CA ASP A 48 9.33 -8.37 -12.64
C ASP A 48 8.14 -8.20 -11.69
N ILE A 49 7.74 -6.95 -11.45
CA ILE A 49 6.59 -6.57 -10.62
C ILE A 49 5.53 -5.85 -11.43
N ALA A 50 5.79 -5.54 -12.70
CA ALA A 50 4.84 -4.86 -13.56
C ALA A 50 3.50 -5.60 -13.58
N PRO A 51 2.38 -4.86 -13.64
CA PRO A 51 2.25 -3.40 -13.65
C PRO A 51 2.23 -2.71 -12.27
N ARG A 52 2.66 -3.35 -11.17
CA ARG A 52 2.53 -2.74 -9.83
C ARG A 52 3.51 -1.57 -9.65
N THR A 53 3.00 -0.41 -9.27
CA THR A 53 3.74 0.86 -9.19
C THR A 53 3.73 1.51 -7.81
N ALA A 54 2.94 1.00 -6.87
CA ALA A 54 2.92 1.46 -5.48
C ALA A 54 2.68 0.32 -4.49
N LEU A 55 3.03 0.55 -3.22
CA LEU A 55 2.81 -0.38 -2.12
C LEU A 55 2.26 0.31 -0.88
N ILE A 56 1.50 -0.45 -0.09
CA ILE A 56 1.14 -0.13 1.30
C ILE A 56 1.42 -1.36 2.16
N VAL A 57 2.03 -1.15 3.34
CA VAL A 57 2.15 -2.19 4.38
C VAL A 57 1.31 -1.79 5.57
N VAL A 58 0.48 -2.72 6.03
CA VAL A 58 -0.37 -2.57 7.23
C VAL A 58 -0.01 -3.65 8.24
N GLU A 59 0.07 -3.27 9.50
CA GLU A 59 0.29 -4.15 10.65
C GLU A 59 -0.99 -4.29 11.48
N TRP A 60 -1.28 -5.49 11.98
CA TRP A 60 -2.26 -5.80 13.03
C TRP A 60 -1.61 -6.60 14.15
#